data_AF-A0A3E5GA86-F1
#
_entry.id   AF-A0A3E5GA86-F1
#
_cell.length_a   1.000
_cell.length_b   1.000
_cell.length_c   1.000
_cell.angle_alpha   90.00
_cell.angle_beta   90.00
_cell.angle_gamma   90.00
#
_symmetry.space_group_name_H-M   'P 1'
#
loop_
_entity.id
_entity.type
_entity.pdbx_description
1 polymer ?
#
loop_
_entity_poly.entity_id
_entity_poly.type
_entity_poly.pdbx_seq_one_letter_code
_entity_poly.pdbx_strand_id
1 'polypeptide(L)'
;MTAGILAMILAIGMTACTKADNTTKTEKTSESDGKKELKKSDNEKNVMNAEQKKIYEKIKLTYKEEEQKKVAEKLEKKKESQDYNLNNMLIEYNPFGTNTQSLYVYFKTDAAVKVSYTIHVKDDCISDFSRDVYQDEEYQTEHEFQVIGLIPDTENTITFYVTNEDGSTNTKEIVYEMGSLYGEEKVQLDTDIKQSVEQLEDGLYVILGNDSSSMDFMYYYDNSGVLRGEVPLLGYRSNRLLFDDNFMYYSISEKRMAQVNRLGQVTKVYNLGDYSLHHDYVFDENGNMLILATDTTQDSVEDIVLKLDVNSGEVTEVLDLGDLFGDYKKTCVKNSSDELDWMHINTIQYVGNGSVLLSSRETSTIIKVDNLYDEPSIAYMIGEKDFWEDTSYVSCVLNKKGDFIIQGGQHTITYETDESLADGQYYLYMFNNNIGISETRPDYDWSSIGLKTSSAVDGKNSKYYKYLVDENEGTFELVDSFKVPYSGYVSSAQDIGDHVLADSGLKGTFTEYDADHKAIATYKMDYEEFIYRVFKYNFEGYYFGKSE
;
A
#
# COMPACT_ATOMS: atom_id res chain seq x y z
N MET A 1 35.30 -34.88 -40.86
CA MET A 1 36.75 -34.71 -41.12
C MET A 1 37.05 -33.26 -40.75
N THR A 2 37.61 -32.92 -39.60
CA THR A 2 38.82 -33.45 -38.94
C THR A 2 38.64 -33.51 -37.42
N ALA A 3 38.92 -34.69 -36.85
CA ALA A 3 39.39 -34.90 -35.48
C ALA A 3 40.82 -34.30 -35.36
N GLY A 4 41.28 -33.74 -34.24
CA GLY A 4 41.49 -34.37 -32.94
C GLY A 4 42.99 -34.47 -32.71
N ILE A 5 43.55 -33.80 -31.69
CA ILE A 5 44.90 -34.08 -31.18
C ILE A 5 44.89 -34.06 -29.65
N LEU A 6 45.32 -35.20 -29.14
CA LEU A 6 45.63 -35.59 -27.78
C LEU A 6 47.05 -35.12 -27.43
N ALA A 7 47.29 -34.66 -26.19
CA ALA A 7 48.63 -34.68 -25.60
C ALA A 7 48.52 -34.84 -24.07
N MET A 8 48.73 -36.08 -23.62
CA MET A 8 49.08 -36.47 -22.26
C MET A 8 50.61 -36.49 -22.14
N ILE A 9 51.14 -36.29 -20.91
CA ILE A 9 52.47 -36.65 -20.34
C ILE A 9 52.88 -35.53 -19.34
N LEU A 10 53.39 -35.72 -18.11
CA LEU A 10 53.92 -36.84 -17.33
C LEU A 10 53.73 -36.52 -15.82
N ALA A 11 53.67 -37.56 -14.99
CA ALA A 11 53.63 -37.50 -13.54
C ALA A 11 55.00 -37.24 -12.88
N ILE A 12 55.02 -36.60 -11.71
CA ILE A 12 56.02 -36.84 -10.66
C ILE A 12 55.26 -36.91 -9.32
N GLY A 13 55.30 -38.07 -8.70
CA GLY A 13 54.89 -38.24 -7.30
C GLY A 13 56.09 -38.10 -6.36
N MET A 14 55.82 -37.61 -5.14
CA MET A 14 56.54 -38.03 -3.94
C MET A 14 55.57 -38.07 -2.76
N THR A 15 55.59 -39.23 -2.11
CA THR A 15 54.83 -39.66 -0.95
C THR A 15 55.42 -39.09 0.35
N ALA A 16 54.59 -38.68 1.31
CA ALA A 16 54.91 -38.78 2.73
C ALA A 16 53.64 -38.75 3.60
N CYS A 17 53.68 -39.49 4.70
CA CYS A 17 52.57 -40.09 5.41
C CYS A 17 51.87 -39.20 6.46
N THR A 18 50.57 -39.49 6.61
CA THR A 18 49.78 -39.61 7.87
C THR A 18 49.72 -38.43 8.85
N LYS A 19 48.49 -37.95 9.08
CA LYS A 19 47.73 -38.26 10.32
C LYS A 19 46.23 -38.07 10.08
N ALA A 20 45.47 -39.06 10.52
CA ALA A 20 44.03 -39.03 10.59
C ALA A 20 43.60 -38.19 11.80
N ASP A 21 42.60 -37.33 11.61
CA ASP A 21 41.65 -36.99 12.65
C ASP A 21 40.25 -37.19 12.08
N ASN A 22 39.53 -38.14 12.65
CA ASN A 22 38.10 -38.31 12.49
C ASN A 22 37.40 -37.14 13.15
N THR A 23 36.62 -36.37 12.40
CA THR A 23 35.50 -35.63 12.98
C THR A 23 34.36 -35.63 11.98
N THR A 24 33.28 -36.27 12.41
CA THR A 24 31.96 -36.30 11.79
C THR A 24 31.51 -34.87 11.50
N LYS A 25 31.48 -34.48 10.22
CA LYS A 25 30.77 -33.27 9.80
C LYS A 25 29.27 -33.62 9.76
N THR A 26 28.59 -33.32 10.86
CA THR A 26 27.18 -32.94 10.82
C THR A 26 27.13 -31.60 10.09
N GLU A 27 26.67 -31.60 8.85
CA GLU A 27 26.24 -30.38 8.17
C GLU A 27 25.00 -29.86 8.90
N LYS A 28 25.22 -28.94 9.84
CA LYS A 28 24.22 -27.94 10.20
C LYS A 28 24.44 -26.78 9.24
N THR A 29 23.65 -26.72 8.18
CA THR A 29 23.44 -25.49 7.41
C THR A 29 22.59 -24.57 8.27
N SER A 30 23.23 -23.51 8.77
CA SER A 30 22.57 -22.39 9.42
C SER A 30 21.87 -21.54 8.36
N GLU A 31 20.55 -21.54 8.37
CA GLU A 31 19.72 -20.50 7.77
C GLU A 31 19.85 -19.23 8.62
N SER A 32 20.54 -18.20 8.13
CA SER A 32 20.59 -16.90 8.80
C SER A 32 20.66 -15.69 7.85
N ASP A 33 20.35 -15.87 6.57
CA ASP A 33 20.48 -14.80 5.56
C ASP A 33 19.11 -14.27 5.06
N GLY A 34 18.09 -14.34 5.90
CA GLY A 34 16.93 -13.44 5.80
C GLY A 34 17.26 -12.16 6.58
N LYS A 35 17.41 -11.02 5.90
CA LYS A 35 17.52 -9.72 6.57
C LYS A 35 16.37 -9.59 7.57
N LYS A 36 16.73 -9.44 8.84
CA LYS A 36 15.84 -9.30 9.99
C LYS A 36 14.83 -8.17 9.78
N GLU A 37 13.54 -8.46 9.93
CA GLU A 37 12.56 -7.46 10.36
C GLU A 37 12.89 -7.10 11.82
N LEU A 38 13.85 -6.20 12.00
CA LEU A 38 14.06 -5.53 13.28
C LEU A 38 13.04 -4.39 13.35
N LYS A 39 11.95 -4.58 14.10
CA LYS A 39 11.19 -3.47 14.70
C LYS A 39 12.14 -2.68 15.59
N LYS A 40 12.77 -1.66 14.99
CA LYS A 40 13.45 -0.60 15.72
C LYS A 40 12.42 0.51 15.89
N SER A 41 12.13 0.88 17.13
CA SER A 41 11.35 2.09 17.42
C SER A 41 11.91 3.30 16.66
N ASP A 42 11.03 4.19 16.20
CA ASP A 42 11.33 5.42 15.43
C ASP A 42 12.54 6.24 15.94
N ASN A 43 12.89 6.12 17.23
CA ASN A 43 14.02 6.84 17.82
C ASN A 43 15.42 6.31 17.44
N GLU A 44 15.57 5.09 16.91
CA GLU A 44 16.89 4.49 16.65
C GLU A 44 17.26 4.29 15.16
N LYS A 45 16.34 4.51 14.21
CA LYS A 45 16.63 4.24 12.77
C LYS A 45 17.26 5.40 11.98
N ASN A 46 17.29 6.62 12.50
CA ASN A 46 17.60 7.79 11.67
C ASN A 46 18.83 8.59 12.16
N VAL A 47 20.04 8.27 11.68
CA VAL A 47 21.15 9.23 11.76
C VAL A 47 20.97 10.26 10.66
N MET A 48 19.94 11.10 10.80
CA MET A 48 19.66 12.20 9.87
C MET A 48 20.82 13.19 9.86
N ASN A 49 21.22 13.60 8.66
CA ASN A 49 22.13 14.70 8.45
C ASN A 49 21.46 16.05 8.83
N ALA A 50 22.22 17.15 8.79
CA ALA A 50 21.73 18.45 9.22
C ALA A 50 20.60 19.02 8.34
N GLU A 51 20.54 18.61 7.07
CA GLU A 51 19.51 19.02 6.11
C GLU A 51 18.22 18.22 6.30
N GLN A 52 18.34 16.89 6.39
CA GLN A 52 17.23 15.98 6.70
C GLN A 52 16.55 16.37 8.02
N LYS A 53 17.30 16.75 9.05
CA LYS A 53 16.72 17.27 10.31
C LYS A 53 15.85 18.51 10.09
N LYS A 54 16.26 19.45 9.23
CA LYS A 54 15.47 20.65 8.94
C LYS A 54 14.20 20.32 8.15
N ILE A 55 14.31 19.39 7.21
CA ILE A 55 13.15 18.88 6.45
C ILE A 55 12.17 18.22 7.44
N TYR A 56 12.65 17.33 8.28
CA TYR A 56 11.82 16.65 9.28
C TYR A 56 11.12 17.60 10.26
N GLU A 57 11.78 18.70 10.69
CA GLU A 57 11.11 19.73 11.48
C GLU A 57 9.95 20.40 10.71
N LYS A 58 10.07 20.61 9.39
CA LYS A 58 8.96 21.13 8.57
C LYS A 58 7.82 20.12 8.49
N ILE A 59 8.14 18.84 8.26
CA ILE A 59 7.13 17.77 8.19
C ILE A 59 6.36 17.67 9.52
N LYS A 60 7.04 17.82 10.66
CA LYS A 60 6.38 17.90 11.97
C LYS A 60 5.44 19.09 12.12
N LEU A 61 5.65 20.19 11.40
CA LEU A 61 4.72 21.33 11.39
C LEU A 61 3.54 21.10 10.45
N THR A 62 3.73 20.37 9.34
CA THR A 62 2.64 19.95 8.43
C THR A 62 1.52 19.26 9.21
N TYR A 63 1.86 18.32 10.10
CA TYR A 63 0.88 17.56 10.87
C TYR A 63 0.51 18.19 12.23
N LYS A 64 0.50 19.52 12.32
CA LYS A 64 -0.04 20.26 13.46
C LYS A 64 -1.25 21.09 13.03
N GLU A 65 -2.43 20.70 13.54
CA GLU A 65 -3.71 21.36 13.23
C GLU A 65 -3.68 22.88 13.41
N GLU A 66 -3.05 23.37 14.50
CA GLU A 66 -2.94 24.82 14.76
C GLU A 66 -2.06 25.55 13.74
N GLU A 67 -1.02 24.91 13.19
CA GLU A 67 -0.22 25.51 12.13
C GLU A 67 -0.98 25.49 10.79
N GLN A 68 -1.69 24.40 10.50
CA GLN A 68 -2.55 24.27 9.32
C GLN A 68 -3.64 25.33 9.30
N LYS A 69 -4.27 25.61 10.44
CA LYS A 69 -5.25 26.68 10.59
C LYS A 69 -4.64 28.06 10.30
N LYS A 70 -3.43 28.34 10.80
CA LYS A 70 -2.74 29.61 10.48
C LYS A 70 -2.43 29.75 8.99
N VAL A 71 -2.05 28.66 8.33
CA VAL A 71 -1.83 28.64 6.88
C VAL A 71 -3.14 28.94 6.15
N ALA A 72 -4.23 28.27 6.50
CA ALA A 72 -5.55 28.53 5.92
C ALA A 72 -5.98 29.99 6.10
N GLU A 73 -5.91 30.54 7.33
CA GLU A 73 -6.22 31.95 7.60
C GLU A 73 -5.35 32.93 6.80
N LYS A 74 -4.10 32.57 6.52
CA LYS A 74 -3.20 33.38 5.68
C LYS A 74 -3.62 33.33 4.22
N LEU A 75 -4.05 32.17 3.71
CA LEU A 75 -4.57 32.03 2.34
C LEU A 75 -5.88 32.83 2.18
N GLU A 76 -6.81 32.76 3.14
CA GLU A 76 -8.04 33.57 3.11
C GLU A 76 -7.72 35.07 3.04
N LYS A 77 -6.81 35.56 3.90
CA LYS A 77 -6.37 36.97 3.86
C LYS A 77 -5.71 37.35 2.53
N LYS A 78 -4.99 36.41 1.90
CA LYS A 78 -4.44 36.64 0.55
C LYS A 78 -5.57 36.76 -0.46
N LYS A 79 -6.53 35.82 -0.48
CA LYS A 79 -7.72 35.85 -1.35
C LYS A 79 -8.50 37.17 -1.24
N GLU A 80 -8.63 37.72 -0.04
CA GLU A 80 -9.32 39.00 0.21
C GLU A 80 -8.50 40.26 -0.12
N SER A 81 -7.18 40.13 -0.32
CA SER A 81 -6.28 41.29 -0.43
C SER A 81 -6.37 42.03 -1.77
N GLN A 82 -6.86 41.37 -2.81
CA GLN A 82 -7.06 41.90 -4.15
C GLN A 82 -7.98 40.99 -4.97
N ASP A 83 -8.46 41.49 -6.11
CA ASP A 83 -9.25 40.68 -7.04
C ASP A 83 -8.34 39.73 -7.84
N TYR A 84 -8.57 38.43 -7.71
CA TYR A 84 -7.88 37.40 -8.48
C TYR A 84 -8.75 36.95 -9.66
N ASN A 85 -8.15 36.95 -10.85
CA ASN A 85 -8.78 36.52 -12.09
C ASN A 85 -7.79 35.70 -12.92
N LEU A 86 -8.20 35.17 -14.08
CA LEU A 86 -7.36 34.33 -14.93
C LEU A 86 -5.99 34.97 -15.30
N ASN A 87 -5.91 36.30 -15.40
CA ASN A 87 -4.64 36.98 -15.70
C ASN A 87 -3.79 37.30 -14.46
N ASN A 88 -4.38 37.24 -13.27
CA ASN A 88 -3.75 37.50 -11.97
C ASN A 88 -4.27 36.47 -10.96
N MET A 89 -3.80 35.23 -11.05
CA MET A 89 -4.20 34.13 -10.17
C MET A 89 -3.39 34.15 -8.86
N LEU A 90 -3.99 33.71 -7.75
CA LEU A 90 -3.25 33.43 -6.52
C LEU A 90 -2.62 32.04 -6.67
N ILE A 91 -1.29 31.97 -6.67
CA ILE A 91 -0.55 30.72 -6.80
C ILE A 91 0.45 30.63 -5.64
N GLU A 92 0.37 29.55 -4.87
CA GLU A 92 1.24 29.31 -3.71
C GLU A 92 1.80 27.89 -3.76
N TYR A 93 3.09 27.74 -3.52
CA TYR A 93 3.73 26.42 -3.50
C TYR A 93 3.43 25.67 -2.21
N ASN A 94 2.81 24.50 -2.36
CA ASN A 94 2.51 23.53 -1.30
C ASN A 94 2.27 24.20 0.09
N PRO A 95 1.29 25.10 0.22
CA PRO A 95 1.19 25.95 1.41
C PRO A 95 0.96 25.12 2.68
N PHE A 96 0.28 23.98 2.56
CA PHE A 96 -0.03 23.08 3.67
C PHE A 96 1.04 22.01 3.94
N GLY A 97 2.00 21.82 3.02
CA GLY A 97 3.15 20.94 3.24
C GLY A 97 2.88 19.45 3.03
N THR A 98 1.75 19.06 2.47
CA THR A 98 1.30 17.66 2.32
C THR A 98 1.60 17.04 0.95
N ASN A 99 1.92 17.83 -0.08
CA ASN A 99 2.41 17.28 -1.35
C ASN A 99 3.44 18.22 -1.96
N THR A 100 4.71 17.83 -1.99
CA THR A 100 5.79 18.72 -2.43
C THR A 100 5.80 18.97 -3.94
N GLN A 101 5.02 18.24 -4.75
CA GLN A 101 4.90 18.43 -6.21
C GLN A 101 3.57 19.11 -6.57
N SER A 102 3.14 20.04 -5.72
CA SER A 102 1.86 20.74 -5.88
C SER A 102 1.95 22.26 -5.79
N LEU A 103 1.04 22.93 -6.49
CA LEU A 103 0.69 24.34 -6.28
C LEU A 103 -0.76 24.45 -5.85
N TYR A 104 -1.03 25.31 -4.87
CA TYR A 104 -2.35 25.83 -4.60
C TYR A 104 -2.68 26.94 -5.59
N VAL A 105 -3.88 26.91 -6.17
CA VAL A 105 -4.36 27.90 -7.15
C VAL A 105 -5.73 28.42 -6.77
N TYR A 106 -5.91 29.75 -6.83
CA TYR A 106 -7.20 30.40 -6.67
C TYR A 106 -7.41 31.57 -7.65
N PHE A 107 -8.59 31.63 -8.29
CA PHE A 107 -9.03 32.77 -9.09
C PHE A 107 -10.54 32.74 -9.35
N LYS A 108 -11.07 33.86 -9.86
CA LYS A 108 -12.47 34.00 -10.30
C LYS A 108 -12.59 34.29 -11.79
N THR A 109 -13.72 33.91 -12.37
CA THR A 109 -14.10 34.20 -13.77
C THR A 109 -15.46 34.87 -13.83
N ASP A 110 -15.67 35.71 -14.85
CA ASP A 110 -16.94 36.41 -15.04
C ASP A 110 -18.07 35.48 -15.50
N ALA A 111 -17.71 34.42 -16.24
CA ALA A 111 -18.61 33.36 -16.69
C ALA A 111 -18.32 32.05 -15.95
N ALA A 112 -19.33 31.18 -15.85
CA ALA A 112 -19.16 29.82 -15.34
C ALA A 112 -18.38 28.98 -16.36
N VAL A 113 -17.34 28.30 -15.89
CA VAL A 113 -16.35 27.61 -16.72
C VAL A 113 -15.91 26.31 -16.07
N LYS A 114 -15.45 25.37 -16.90
CA LYS A 114 -14.71 24.17 -16.52
C LYS A 114 -13.21 24.43 -16.65
N VAL A 115 -12.42 24.02 -15.66
CA VAL A 115 -10.96 24.23 -15.64
C VAL A 115 -10.22 22.89 -15.74
N SER A 116 -9.17 22.88 -16.57
CA SER A 116 -8.19 21.81 -16.62
C SER A 116 -6.78 22.39 -16.75
N TYR A 117 -5.76 21.57 -16.52
CA TYR A 117 -4.38 22.00 -16.71
C TYR A 117 -3.52 20.93 -17.39
N THR A 118 -2.43 21.38 -18.01
CA THR A 118 -1.35 20.54 -18.52
C THR A 118 -0.02 21.04 -17.97
N ILE A 119 0.79 20.12 -17.43
CA ILE A 119 2.16 20.36 -16.99
C ILE A 119 3.10 19.84 -18.08
N HIS A 120 4.00 20.70 -18.54
CA HIS A 120 5.05 20.40 -19.51
C HIS A 120 6.42 20.79 -18.95
N VAL A 121 7.44 19.98 -19.23
CA VAL A 121 8.85 20.29 -18.97
C VAL A 121 9.65 20.14 -20.25
N LYS A 122 10.78 20.84 -20.34
CA LYS A 122 11.64 20.82 -21.53
C LYS A 122 12.30 19.47 -21.83
N ASP A 123 12.33 18.55 -20.86
CA ASP A 123 12.86 17.21 -21.08
C ASP A 123 11.84 16.37 -21.85
N ASP A 124 12.11 16.14 -23.14
CA ASP A 124 11.25 15.37 -24.04
C ASP A 124 11.07 13.90 -23.60
N CYS A 125 11.84 13.40 -22.62
CA CYS A 125 11.64 12.07 -22.05
C CYS A 125 10.47 12.02 -21.06
N ILE A 126 10.04 13.17 -20.53
CA ILE A 126 8.91 13.29 -19.61
C ILE A 126 7.69 13.73 -20.41
N SER A 127 6.68 12.87 -20.46
CA SER A 127 5.41 13.18 -21.12
C SER A 127 4.63 14.26 -20.37
N ASP A 128 3.86 15.05 -21.11
CA ASP A 128 2.93 16.02 -20.55
C ASP A 128 1.91 15.32 -19.64
N PHE A 129 1.59 15.97 -18.52
CA PHE A 129 0.59 15.49 -17.57
C PHE A 129 -0.60 16.43 -17.53
N SER A 130 -1.78 15.92 -17.88
CA SER A 130 -3.01 16.71 -17.96
C SER A 130 -4.10 16.18 -17.04
N ARG A 131 -4.83 17.09 -16.38
CA ARG A 131 -5.95 16.75 -15.49
C ARG A 131 -7.05 17.80 -15.52
N ASP A 132 -8.29 17.33 -15.48
CA ASP A 132 -9.44 18.15 -15.10
C ASP A 132 -9.38 18.40 -13.59
N VAL A 133 -9.63 19.63 -13.16
CA VAL A 133 -9.56 19.97 -11.72
C VAL A 133 -10.85 19.57 -11.03
N TYR A 134 -10.78 19.26 -9.73
CA TYR A 134 -11.99 19.16 -8.93
C TYR A 134 -12.76 20.48 -8.94
N GLN A 135 -14.07 20.40 -9.17
CA GLN A 135 -15.02 21.49 -9.06
C GLN A 135 -16.29 20.98 -8.37
N ASP A 136 -16.95 21.83 -7.58
CA ASP A 136 -18.20 21.48 -6.92
C ASP A 136 -19.36 21.40 -7.95
N GLU A 137 -19.26 22.19 -9.03
CA GLU A 137 -20.16 22.15 -10.19
C GLU A 137 -19.33 21.99 -11.47
N GLU A 138 -19.90 21.35 -12.51
CA GLU A 138 -19.23 21.17 -13.82
C GLU A 138 -18.73 22.51 -14.40
N TYR A 139 -19.50 23.58 -14.21
CA TYR A 139 -19.16 24.94 -14.58
C TYR A 139 -19.35 25.87 -13.38
N GLN A 140 -18.31 26.57 -12.94
CA GLN A 140 -18.39 27.50 -11.80
C GLN A 140 -17.58 28.78 -12.03
N THR A 141 -17.77 29.79 -11.17
CA THR A 141 -17.13 31.12 -11.30
C THR A 141 -16.00 31.35 -10.31
N GLU A 142 -15.88 30.51 -9.29
CA GLU A 142 -14.83 30.56 -8.27
C GLU A 142 -14.06 29.25 -8.30
N HIS A 143 -12.74 29.32 -8.49
CA HIS A 143 -11.89 28.15 -8.71
C HIS A 143 -10.83 28.08 -7.62
N GLU A 144 -10.81 26.99 -6.86
CA GLU A 144 -9.85 26.76 -5.78
C GLU A 144 -9.45 25.28 -5.74
N PHE A 145 -8.21 24.98 -6.11
CA PHE A 145 -7.74 23.60 -6.29
C PHE A 145 -6.22 23.49 -6.16
N GLN A 146 -5.72 22.26 -6.24
CA GLN A 146 -4.29 21.97 -6.35
C GLN A 146 -3.92 21.56 -7.78
N VAL A 147 -2.87 22.16 -8.33
CA VAL A 147 -2.16 21.60 -9.49
C VAL A 147 -1.21 20.54 -8.94
N ILE A 148 -1.49 19.27 -9.23
CA ILE A 148 -0.66 18.12 -8.85
C ILE A 148 0.17 17.65 -10.06
N GLY A 149 1.39 17.20 -9.84
CA GLY A 149 2.19 16.57 -10.90
C GLY A 149 3.41 17.37 -11.35
N LEU A 150 3.85 18.37 -10.58
CA LEU A 150 5.04 19.13 -10.92
C LEU A 150 6.30 18.26 -10.83
N ILE A 151 7.26 18.51 -11.72
CA ILE A 151 8.51 17.77 -11.79
C ILE A 151 9.56 18.48 -10.93
N PRO A 152 10.22 17.81 -9.98
CA PRO A 152 11.29 18.41 -9.16
C PRO A 152 12.49 18.83 -10.03
N ASP A 153 13.30 19.76 -9.52
CA ASP A 153 14.55 20.23 -10.14
C ASP A 153 14.42 20.68 -11.61
N THR A 154 13.24 21.15 -12.01
CA THR A 154 12.95 21.60 -13.38
C THR A 154 12.06 22.82 -13.43
N GLU A 155 12.14 23.52 -14.56
CA GLU A 155 11.21 24.58 -14.93
C GLU A 155 9.93 23.94 -15.50
N ASN A 156 8.83 24.05 -14.75
CA ASN A 156 7.52 23.51 -15.14
C ASN A 156 6.70 24.60 -15.83
N THR A 157 6.22 24.32 -17.04
CA THR A 157 5.26 25.16 -17.75
C THR A 157 3.86 24.59 -17.50
N ILE A 158 3.01 25.34 -16.78
CA ILE A 158 1.63 24.94 -16.50
C ILE A 158 0.70 25.76 -17.40
N THR A 159 -0.04 25.07 -18.26
CA THR A 159 -1.08 25.66 -19.10
C THR A 159 -2.44 25.34 -18.51
N PHE A 160 -3.18 26.36 -18.09
CA PHE A 160 -4.57 26.25 -17.69
C PHE A 160 -5.49 26.44 -18.89
N TYR A 161 -6.51 25.61 -18.99
CA TYR A 161 -7.58 25.68 -19.97
C TYR A 161 -8.87 26.02 -19.24
N VAL A 162 -9.55 27.08 -19.68
CA VAL A 162 -10.77 27.59 -19.08
C VAL A 162 -11.87 27.54 -20.15
N THR A 163 -12.71 26.51 -20.07
CA THR A 163 -13.70 26.16 -21.08
C THR A 163 -15.09 26.60 -20.66
N ASN A 164 -15.75 27.42 -21.48
CA ASN A 164 -17.14 27.83 -21.27
C ASN A 164 -18.11 26.71 -21.65
N GLU A 165 -19.38 26.84 -21.24
CA GLU A 165 -20.47 25.90 -21.59
C GLU A 165 -20.67 25.72 -23.10
N ASP A 166 -20.31 26.71 -23.92
CA ASP A 166 -20.41 26.62 -25.38
C ASP A 166 -19.22 25.87 -26.04
N GLY A 167 -18.29 25.36 -25.23
CA GLY A 167 -17.09 24.65 -25.66
C GLY A 167 -15.93 25.57 -26.07
N SER A 168 -16.08 26.90 -25.99
CA SER A 168 -14.96 27.82 -26.24
C SER A 168 -13.98 27.83 -25.07
N THR A 169 -12.68 27.75 -25.37
CA THR A 169 -11.62 27.65 -24.35
C THR A 169 -10.67 28.84 -24.42
N ASN A 170 -10.40 29.47 -23.27
CA ASN A 170 -9.29 30.40 -23.08
C ASN A 170 -8.13 29.67 -22.40
N THR A 171 -6.89 30.09 -22.68
CA THR A 171 -5.70 29.51 -22.04
C THR A 171 -4.91 30.55 -21.24
N LYS A 172 -4.28 30.09 -20.17
CA LYS A 172 -3.32 30.86 -19.39
C LYS A 172 -2.11 29.99 -19.08
N GLU A 173 -0.94 30.47 -19.48
CA GLU A 173 0.32 29.82 -19.14
C GLU A 173 0.98 30.52 -17.95
N ILE A 174 1.57 29.71 -17.05
CA ILE A 174 2.52 30.14 -16.03
C ILE A 174 3.75 29.25 -16.08
N VAL A 175 4.86 29.76 -15.57
CA VAL A 175 6.11 28.99 -15.42
C VAL A 175 6.49 28.99 -13.95
N TYR A 176 6.83 27.81 -13.41
CA TYR A 176 7.23 27.62 -12.02
C TYR A 176 8.50 26.77 -11.93
N GLU A 177 9.54 27.33 -11.30
CA GLU A 177 10.81 26.61 -11.05
C GLU A 177 10.69 25.78 -9.77
N MET A 178 10.78 24.46 -9.89
CA MET A 178 10.71 23.55 -8.76
C MET A 178 12.05 23.35 -8.08
N GLY A 179 12.02 23.20 -6.75
CA GLY A 179 13.17 22.71 -6.00
C GLY A 179 13.32 21.19 -6.06
N SER A 180 14.32 20.68 -5.34
CA SER A 180 14.58 19.25 -5.22
C SER A 180 13.55 18.55 -4.34
N LEU A 181 13.43 17.23 -4.55
CA LEU A 181 12.70 16.31 -3.68
C LEU A 181 13.21 16.34 -2.24
N TYR A 182 12.36 15.97 -1.30
CA TYR A 182 12.79 15.67 0.07
C TYR A 182 13.29 14.23 0.19
N GLY A 183 12.71 13.31 -0.56
CA GLY A 183 13.15 11.93 -0.75
C GLY A 183 14.28 11.81 -1.78
N GLU A 184 14.67 10.57 -2.06
CA GLU A 184 15.79 10.23 -2.97
C GLU A 184 15.33 9.38 -4.17
N GLU A 185 14.03 9.17 -4.29
CA GLU A 185 13.40 8.34 -5.29
C GLU A 185 13.56 8.90 -6.70
N LYS A 186 13.63 7.99 -7.67
CA LYS A 186 13.78 8.35 -9.08
C LYS A 186 12.55 9.12 -9.57
N VAL A 187 12.78 10.24 -10.23
CA VAL A 187 11.72 11.01 -10.91
C VAL A 187 11.09 10.19 -12.04
N GLN A 188 11.85 9.30 -12.68
CA GLN A 188 11.39 8.42 -13.75
C GLN A 188 11.78 6.98 -13.41
N LEU A 189 10.80 6.10 -13.26
CA LEU A 189 11.03 4.68 -12.99
C LEU A 189 11.56 3.97 -14.23
N ASP A 190 12.28 2.88 -14.00
CA ASP A 190 12.63 1.93 -15.04
C ASP A 190 11.36 1.16 -15.43
N THR A 191 10.98 1.22 -16.71
CA THR A 191 9.74 0.61 -17.22
C THR A 191 10.02 -0.48 -18.25
N ASP A 192 9.19 -1.51 -18.23
CA ASP A 192 9.14 -2.58 -19.23
C ASP A 192 7.72 -2.68 -19.78
N ILE A 193 7.43 -1.85 -20.79
CA ILE A 193 6.14 -1.78 -21.45
C ILE A 193 6.05 -2.93 -22.47
N LYS A 194 5.11 -3.84 -22.26
CA LYS A 194 4.88 -5.02 -23.12
C LYS A 194 3.80 -4.79 -24.16
N GLN A 195 2.82 -3.96 -23.83
CA GLN A 195 1.73 -3.58 -24.72
C GLN A 195 1.84 -2.08 -25.01
N SER A 196 0.93 -1.25 -24.52
CA SER A 196 1.08 0.21 -24.58
C SER A 196 0.52 0.89 -23.35
N VAL A 197 0.98 2.12 -23.08
CA VAL A 197 0.61 2.92 -21.90
C VAL A 197 -0.86 3.37 -21.99
N GLU A 198 -1.37 3.52 -23.21
CA GLU A 198 -2.77 3.87 -23.49
C GLU A 198 -3.77 2.76 -23.15
N GLN A 199 -3.28 1.54 -22.90
CA GLN A 199 -4.10 0.43 -22.41
C GLN A 199 -4.14 0.36 -20.89
N LEU A 200 -3.37 1.17 -20.16
CA LEU A 200 -3.42 1.17 -18.70
C LEU A 200 -4.66 1.93 -18.24
N GLU A 201 -5.26 1.49 -17.14
CA GLU A 201 -6.34 2.23 -16.50
C GLU A 201 -5.88 3.66 -16.12
N ASP A 202 -6.79 4.63 -16.06
CA ASP A 202 -6.39 5.97 -15.59
C ASP A 202 -6.09 5.97 -14.08
N GLY A 203 -5.25 6.91 -13.67
CA GLY A 203 -4.91 7.18 -12.29
C GLY A 203 -3.42 7.27 -12.03
N LEU A 204 -3.07 7.32 -10.75
CA LEU A 204 -1.71 7.37 -10.26
C LEU A 204 -1.42 6.12 -9.43
N TYR A 205 -0.29 5.47 -9.68
CA TYR A 205 0.26 4.46 -8.80
C TYR A 205 0.77 5.13 -7.53
N VAL A 206 0.17 4.81 -6.41
CA VAL A 206 0.54 5.30 -5.09
C VAL A 206 1.38 4.24 -4.38
N ILE A 207 2.65 4.58 -4.16
CA ILE A 207 3.58 3.76 -3.39
C ILE A 207 3.34 4.04 -1.90
N LEU A 208 2.78 3.05 -1.21
CA LEU A 208 2.39 3.11 0.20
C LEU A 208 3.47 2.47 1.07
N GLY A 209 4.69 2.99 0.98
CA GLY A 209 5.88 2.49 1.70
C GLY A 209 6.97 1.97 0.77
N ASN A 210 8.11 2.65 0.80
CA ASN A 210 9.41 2.20 0.27
C ASN A 210 10.36 2.08 1.46
N ASP A 211 10.18 1.03 2.24
CA ASP A 211 10.78 0.92 3.56
C ASP A 211 12.31 0.94 3.47
N SER A 212 12.90 1.85 4.23
CA SER A 212 14.33 2.14 4.23
C SER A 212 14.76 2.74 5.56
N SER A 213 16.06 3.03 5.67
CA SER A 213 16.62 3.79 6.79
C SER A 213 16.43 5.30 6.68
N SER A 214 15.76 5.78 5.61
CA SER A 214 15.62 7.21 5.30
C SER A 214 14.34 7.82 5.91
N MET A 215 13.90 8.98 5.38
CA MET A 215 12.63 9.59 5.79
C MET A 215 11.48 8.96 5.00
N ASP A 216 10.30 8.90 5.60
CA ASP A 216 9.16 8.20 5.03
C ASP A 216 8.25 9.12 4.21
N PHE A 217 7.84 8.63 3.03
CA PHE A 217 6.97 9.34 2.09
C PHE A 217 6.00 8.37 1.41
N MET A 218 4.87 8.89 0.92
CA MET A 218 4.15 8.27 -0.19
C MET A 218 4.56 8.93 -1.50
N TYR A 219 4.66 8.12 -2.56
CA TYR A 219 4.96 8.63 -3.90
C TYR A 219 3.84 8.33 -4.87
N TYR A 220 3.55 9.28 -5.76
CA TYR A 220 2.57 9.11 -6.83
C TYR A 220 3.30 9.05 -8.16
N TYR A 221 3.11 8.00 -8.94
CA TYR A 221 3.65 7.86 -10.30
C TYR A 221 2.51 7.76 -11.30
N ASP A 222 2.66 8.40 -12.47
CA ASP A 222 1.70 8.23 -13.57
C ASP A 222 1.95 6.95 -14.38
N ASN A 223 1.11 6.73 -15.40
CA ASN A 223 1.21 5.58 -16.31
C ASN A 223 2.53 5.54 -17.10
N SER A 224 3.22 6.66 -17.25
CA SER A 224 4.56 6.70 -17.85
C SER A 224 5.67 6.38 -16.85
N GLY A 225 5.34 6.11 -15.58
CA GLY A 225 6.28 5.83 -14.51
C GLY A 225 7.00 7.09 -14.02
N VAL A 226 6.41 8.27 -14.21
CA VAL A 226 7.03 9.54 -13.81
C VAL A 226 6.40 10.03 -12.51
N LEU A 227 7.22 10.52 -11.60
CA LEU A 227 6.81 11.04 -10.30
C LEU A 227 5.90 12.28 -10.48
N ARG A 228 4.77 12.28 -9.78
CA ARG A 228 3.74 13.33 -9.76
C ARG A 228 3.38 13.81 -8.36
N GLY A 229 3.88 13.15 -7.32
CA GLY A 229 3.60 13.51 -5.93
C GLY A 229 4.58 12.88 -4.95
N GLU A 230 4.96 13.63 -3.93
CA GLU A 230 5.71 13.21 -2.75
C GLU A 230 4.98 13.76 -1.52
N VAL A 231 4.42 12.85 -0.73
CA VAL A 231 3.67 13.17 0.49
C VAL A 231 4.52 12.78 1.70
N PRO A 232 5.08 13.75 2.45
CA PRO A 232 5.93 13.46 3.60
C PRO A 232 5.13 12.87 4.77
N LEU A 233 5.69 11.90 5.49
CA LEU A 233 5.10 11.28 6.69
C LEU A 233 5.93 11.58 7.95
N LEU A 234 5.35 11.42 9.14
CA LEU A 234 6.09 11.60 10.40
C LEU A 234 7.04 10.43 10.71
N GLY A 235 6.73 9.26 10.18
CA GLY A 235 7.48 8.02 10.32
C GLY A 235 6.67 6.84 9.82
N TYR A 236 7.28 5.66 9.73
CA TYR A 236 6.65 4.41 9.29
C TYR A 236 6.12 4.51 7.85
N ARG A 237 4.87 4.15 7.58
CA ARG A 237 4.29 4.19 6.23
C ARG A 237 2.80 4.46 6.27
N SER A 238 2.29 4.96 5.14
CA SER A 238 0.87 4.85 4.83
C SER A 238 0.58 3.43 4.38
N ASN A 239 -0.62 2.92 4.68
CA ASN A 239 -0.98 1.54 4.35
C ASN A 239 -2.14 1.44 3.35
N ARG A 240 -2.96 2.50 3.27
CA ARG A 240 -4.07 2.69 2.34
C ARG A 240 -4.43 4.17 2.26
N LEU A 241 -5.11 4.60 1.20
CA LEU A 241 -5.84 5.87 1.18
C LEU A 241 -7.33 5.56 1.32
N LEU A 242 -7.98 6.15 2.33
CA LEU A 242 -9.43 6.12 2.45
C LEU A 242 -10.00 7.48 2.08
N PHE A 243 -11.18 7.48 1.47
CA PHE A 243 -11.85 8.70 1.04
C PHE A 243 -13.26 8.75 1.62
N ASP A 244 -13.67 9.93 2.07
CA ASP A 244 -15.07 10.33 2.13
C ASP A 244 -15.32 11.49 1.15
N ASP A 245 -16.53 12.07 1.15
CA ASP A 245 -16.91 13.13 0.19
C ASP A 245 -15.95 14.34 0.16
N ASN A 246 -15.23 14.63 1.25
CA ASN A 246 -14.43 15.85 1.37
C ASN A 246 -12.97 15.61 1.76
N PHE A 247 -12.66 14.43 2.28
CA PHE A 247 -11.40 14.16 2.95
C PHE A 247 -10.76 12.86 2.49
N MET A 248 -9.44 12.90 2.42
CA MET A 248 -8.58 11.73 2.33
C MET A 248 -7.98 11.45 3.70
N TYR A 249 -7.93 10.17 4.07
CA TYR A 249 -7.38 9.69 5.32
C TYR A 249 -6.24 8.71 5.07
N TYR A 250 -5.16 8.86 5.85
CA TYR A 250 -4.02 7.96 5.81
C TYR A 250 -3.23 8.00 7.12
N SER A 251 -2.46 6.94 7.36
CA SER A 251 -1.55 6.83 8.51
C SER A 251 -0.30 7.65 8.27
N ILE A 252 0.10 8.45 9.26
CA ILE A 252 1.28 9.32 9.19
C ILE A 252 2.41 8.85 10.12
N SER A 253 2.11 7.90 11.01
CA SER A 253 3.03 7.09 11.80
C SER A 253 2.32 5.87 12.37
N GLU A 254 3.03 4.99 13.07
CA GLU A 254 2.42 3.86 13.82
C GLU A 254 1.39 4.31 14.87
N LYS A 255 1.43 5.58 15.31
CA LYS A 255 0.57 6.09 16.38
C LYS A 255 -0.47 7.09 15.91
N ARG A 256 -0.50 7.44 14.61
CA ARG A 256 -1.29 8.60 14.14
C ARG A 256 -1.90 8.43 12.76
N MET A 257 -3.14 8.90 12.64
CA MET A 257 -3.87 9.08 11.38
C MET A 257 -4.04 10.57 11.08
N ALA A 258 -4.09 10.95 9.81
CA ALA A 258 -4.43 12.29 9.37
C ALA A 258 -5.72 12.30 8.56
N GLN A 259 -6.52 13.35 8.74
CA GLN A 259 -7.58 13.76 7.84
C GLN A 259 -7.08 14.96 7.03
N VAL A 260 -7.14 14.87 5.70
CA VAL A 260 -6.66 15.91 4.78
C VAL A 260 -7.78 16.30 3.84
N ASN A 261 -7.99 17.59 3.61
CA ASN A 261 -8.99 18.05 2.62
C ASN A 261 -8.38 18.13 1.21
N ARG A 262 -9.24 18.31 0.20
CA ARG A 262 -8.82 18.42 -1.22
C ARG A 262 -7.77 19.50 -1.54
N LEU A 263 -7.59 20.50 -0.67
CA LEU A 263 -6.57 21.55 -0.83
C LEU A 263 -5.23 21.18 -0.19
N GLY A 264 -5.13 19.99 0.42
CA GLY A 264 -3.94 19.49 1.09
C GLY A 264 -3.85 19.91 2.55
N GLN A 265 -4.85 20.58 3.11
CA GLN A 265 -4.85 20.98 4.51
C GLN A 265 -5.09 19.76 5.41
N VAL A 266 -4.20 19.52 6.37
CA VAL A 266 -4.46 18.57 7.46
C VAL A 266 -5.46 19.22 8.41
N THR A 267 -6.69 18.72 8.45
CA THR A 267 -7.78 19.27 9.26
C THR A 267 -7.89 18.61 10.63
N LYS A 268 -7.47 17.34 10.74
CA LYS A 268 -7.38 16.60 12.01
C LYS A 268 -6.20 15.64 12.01
N VAL A 269 -5.61 15.42 13.19
CA VAL A 269 -4.63 14.38 13.47
C VAL A 269 -5.11 13.55 14.65
N TYR A 270 -5.39 12.28 14.41
CA TYR A 270 -5.85 11.35 15.44
C TYR A 270 -4.66 10.64 16.07
N ASN A 271 -4.71 10.47 17.40
CA ASN A 271 -3.70 9.73 18.15
C ASN A 271 -4.30 8.41 18.62
N LEU A 272 -3.60 7.31 18.34
CA LEU A 272 -4.02 5.95 18.69
C LEU A 272 -3.66 5.57 20.14
N GLY A 273 -3.05 6.47 20.92
CA GLY A 273 -2.77 6.24 22.33
C GLY A 273 -1.74 5.12 22.55
N ASP A 274 -2.10 4.14 23.37
CA ASP A 274 -1.25 3.00 23.70
C ASP A 274 -1.23 1.91 22.61
N TYR A 275 -1.90 2.15 21.48
CA TYR A 275 -1.93 1.21 20.35
C TYR A 275 -0.98 1.62 19.24
N SER A 276 -0.31 0.66 18.61
CA SER A 276 0.51 0.85 17.41
C SER A 276 -0.19 0.22 16.20
N LEU A 277 -0.55 1.04 15.22
CA LEU A 277 -1.06 0.61 13.93
C LEU A 277 -0.06 -0.29 13.22
N HIS A 278 -0.57 -1.34 12.57
CA HIS A 278 0.18 -2.13 11.59
C HIS A 278 -0.71 -2.41 10.38
N HIS A 279 -0.10 -2.50 9.21
CA HIS A 279 -0.66 -3.06 7.97
C HIS A 279 -1.91 -2.47 7.30
N ASP A 280 -3.05 -2.26 7.95
CA ASP A 280 -4.27 -1.86 7.22
C ASP A 280 -5.37 -1.20 8.05
N TYR A 281 -6.28 -0.54 7.34
CA TYR A 281 -7.49 0.09 7.87
C TYR A 281 -8.57 0.23 6.81
N VAL A 282 -9.83 0.31 7.25
CA VAL A 282 -11.03 0.44 6.40
C VAL A 282 -12.11 1.25 7.11
N PHE A 283 -13.04 1.86 6.37
CA PHE A 283 -14.24 2.42 6.98
C PHE A 283 -15.30 1.35 7.26
N ASP A 284 -16.06 1.56 8.34
CA ASP A 284 -17.35 0.90 8.55
C ASP A 284 -18.50 1.68 7.88
N GLU A 285 -19.71 1.13 7.92
CA GLU A 285 -20.91 1.75 7.34
C GLU A 285 -21.32 3.10 7.97
N ASN A 286 -20.78 3.43 9.15
CA ASN A 286 -21.04 4.68 9.87
C ASN A 286 -19.91 5.71 9.69
N GLY A 287 -18.90 5.40 8.87
CA GLY A 287 -17.73 6.27 8.66
C GLY A 287 -16.70 6.23 9.79
N ASN A 288 -16.81 5.30 10.75
CA ASN A 288 -15.72 5.04 11.69
C ASN A 288 -14.61 4.28 10.98
N MET A 289 -13.38 4.49 11.40
CA MET A 289 -12.23 3.77 10.85
C MET A 289 -11.90 2.56 11.72
N LEU A 290 -11.91 1.38 11.10
CA LEU A 290 -11.40 0.14 11.69
C LEU A 290 -9.92 -0.01 11.35
N ILE A 291 -9.07 -0.20 12.36
CA ILE A 291 -7.62 -0.13 12.24
C ILE A 291 -7.00 -1.39 12.86
N LEU A 292 -6.12 -2.06 12.11
CA LEU A 292 -5.30 -3.14 12.65
C LEU A 292 -4.20 -2.57 13.56
N ALA A 293 -4.10 -3.10 14.77
CA ALA A 293 -3.21 -2.57 15.79
C ALA A 293 -2.55 -3.65 16.67
N THR A 294 -1.52 -3.21 17.39
CA THR A 294 -0.92 -3.88 18.54
C THR A 294 -1.22 -3.04 19.78
N ASP A 295 -1.76 -3.66 20.83
CA ASP A 295 -1.78 -3.05 22.16
C ASP A 295 -0.38 -3.12 22.78
N THR A 296 0.27 -1.97 22.96
CA THR A 296 1.65 -1.93 23.47
C THR A 296 1.77 -2.23 24.97
N THR A 297 0.65 -2.48 25.64
CA THR A 297 0.61 -2.92 27.04
C THR A 297 0.51 -4.44 27.20
N GLN A 298 0.25 -5.18 26.11
CA GLN A 298 0.16 -6.63 26.06
C GLN A 298 1.49 -7.31 25.67
N ASP A 299 1.54 -8.64 25.72
CA ASP A 299 2.73 -9.46 25.42
C ASP A 299 2.72 -10.11 24.02
N SER A 300 1.68 -9.86 23.23
CA SER A 300 1.57 -10.23 21.83
C SER A 300 1.46 -9.01 20.92
N VAL A 301 1.65 -9.24 19.63
CA VAL A 301 1.60 -8.20 18.62
C VAL A 301 0.69 -8.62 17.46
N GLU A 302 0.20 -7.61 16.76
CA GLU A 302 -0.49 -7.75 15.48
C GLU A 302 -1.76 -8.62 15.52
N ASP A 303 -2.56 -8.41 16.57
CA ASP A 303 -3.72 -9.22 16.91
C ASP A 303 -4.94 -8.42 17.42
N ILE A 304 -4.93 -7.08 17.29
CA ILE A 304 -6.00 -6.19 17.75
C ILE A 304 -6.66 -5.46 16.57
N VAL A 305 -7.98 -5.19 16.68
CA VAL A 305 -8.70 -4.23 15.83
C VAL A 305 -9.26 -3.10 16.68
N LEU A 306 -8.94 -1.87 16.30
CA LEU A 306 -9.50 -0.66 16.88
C LEU A 306 -10.62 -0.11 16.02
N LYS A 307 -11.54 0.61 16.65
CA LYS A 307 -12.47 1.56 16.02
C LYS A 307 -12.09 2.97 16.44
N LEU A 308 -11.80 3.82 15.47
CA LEU A 308 -11.65 5.26 15.60
C LEU A 308 -12.91 5.96 15.07
N ASP A 309 -13.61 6.68 15.94
CA ASP A 309 -14.66 7.63 15.52
C ASP A 309 -13.98 8.90 14.97
N VAL A 310 -14.08 9.11 13.66
CA VAL A 310 -13.44 10.25 12.97
C VAL A 310 -14.04 11.61 13.35
N ASN A 311 -15.25 11.63 13.91
CA ASN A 311 -15.89 12.87 14.36
C ASN A 311 -15.35 13.29 15.73
N SER A 312 -15.40 12.40 16.71
CA SER A 312 -15.01 12.67 18.10
C SER A 312 -13.50 12.51 18.36
N GLY A 313 -12.82 11.67 17.56
CA GLY A 313 -11.45 11.24 17.79
C GLY A 313 -11.31 10.13 18.84
N GLU A 314 -12.42 9.54 19.30
CA GLU A 314 -12.41 8.44 20.26
C GLU A 314 -11.85 7.16 19.62
N VAL A 315 -10.90 6.52 20.31
CA VAL A 315 -10.28 5.25 19.91
C VAL A 315 -10.71 4.18 20.91
N THR A 316 -11.29 3.11 20.39
CA THR A 316 -11.77 1.96 21.18
C THR A 316 -11.25 0.66 20.59
N GLU A 317 -10.84 -0.26 21.44
CA GLU A 317 -10.60 -1.64 21.03
C GLU A 317 -11.94 -2.34 20.82
N VAL A 318 -12.12 -2.97 19.65
CA VAL A 318 -13.36 -3.68 19.30
C VAL A 318 -13.12 -5.17 19.07
N LEU A 319 -11.87 -5.60 18.92
CA LEU A 319 -11.52 -7.00 18.81
C LEU A 319 -10.10 -7.26 19.32
N ASP A 320 -9.97 -8.20 20.25
CA ASP A 320 -8.72 -8.86 20.60
C ASP A 320 -8.80 -10.32 20.13
N LEU A 321 -7.93 -10.73 19.20
CA LEU A 321 -7.94 -12.11 18.71
C LEU A 321 -7.51 -13.11 19.79
N GLY A 322 -6.78 -12.68 20.81
CA GLY A 322 -6.43 -13.50 21.97
C GLY A 322 -7.65 -13.98 22.75
N ASP A 323 -8.73 -13.18 22.78
CA ASP A 323 -10.00 -13.58 23.39
C ASP A 323 -10.74 -14.63 22.55
N LEU A 324 -10.70 -14.52 21.22
CA LEU A 324 -11.34 -15.48 20.32
C LEU A 324 -10.55 -16.79 20.17
N PHE A 325 -9.23 -16.69 20.03
CA PHE A 325 -8.33 -17.79 19.70
C PHE A 325 -7.42 -18.20 20.86
N GLY A 326 -7.82 -17.92 22.11
CA GLY A 326 -6.97 -18.10 23.29
C GLY A 326 -6.40 -19.53 23.46
N ASP A 327 -7.13 -20.56 23.06
CA ASP A 327 -6.61 -21.94 23.11
C ASP A 327 -5.55 -22.22 22.03
N TYR A 328 -5.68 -21.62 20.84
CA TYR A 328 -4.65 -21.66 19.82
C TYR A 328 -3.43 -20.83 20.24
N LYS A 329 -3.62 -19.60 20.73
CA LYS A 329 -2.55 -18.70 21.20
C LYS A 329 -1.61 -19.36 22.21
N LYS A 330 -2.15 -20.15 23.17
CA LYS A 330 -1.36 -20.90 24.18
C LYS A 330 -0.37 -21.92 23.61
N THR A 331 -0.59 -22.36 22.37
CA THR A 331 0.23 -23.37 21.71
C THR A 331 1.25 -22.76 20.74
N CYS A 332 1.22 -21.44 20.58
CA CYS A 332 2.19 -20.70 19.79
C CYS A 332 3.44 -20.37 20.62
N VAL A 333 4.56 -20.18 19.92
CA VAL A 333 5.83 -19.75 20.51
C VAL A 333 6.21 -18.37 20.01
N LYS A 334 7.12 -17.70 20.72
CA LYS A 334 7.69 -16.43 20.25
C LYS A 334 8.58 -16.65 19.03
N ASN A 335 8.58 -15.67 18.13
CA ASN A 335 9.40 -15.64 16.94
C ASN A 335 10.89 -15.35 17.27
N SER A 336 11.71 -15.27 16.22
CA SER A 336 13.15 -14.99 16.35
C SER A 336 13.51 -13.62 16.94
N SER A 337 12.55 -12.69 17.02
CA SER A 337 12.65 -11.36 17.63
C SER A 337 12.16 -11.30 19.09
N ASP A 338 11.84 -12.44 19.70
CA ASP A 338 11.26 -12.54 21.06
C ASP A 338 9.86 -11.90 21.20
N GLU A 339 9.13 -11.77 20.09
CA GLU A 339 7.74 -11.30 20.02
C GLU A 339 6.77 -12.47 19.81
N LEU A 340 5.58 -12.40 20.41
CA LEU A 340 4.50 -13.34 20.13
C LEU A 340 3.61 -12.78 19.01
N ASP A 341 4.05 -12.96 17.76
CA ASP A 341 3.36 -12.55 16.52
C ASP A 341 2.60 -13.74 15.91
N TRP A 342 1.55 -14.18 16.61
CA TRP A 342 0.95 -15.52 16.44
C TRP A 342 -0.18 -15.58 15.42
N MET A 343 -0.74 -14.42 15.05
CA MET A 343 -1.71 -14.28 13.96
C MET A 343 -1.17 -13.44 12.81
N HIS A 344 -0.48 -12.35 13.11
CA HIS A 344 -0.01 -11.39 12.12
C HIS A 344 -1.13 -11.00 11.14
N ILE A 345 -2.18 -10.33 11.64
CA ILE A 345 -3.25 -9.87 10.75
C ILE A 345 -2.75 -8.70 9.90
N ASN A 346 -2.86 -8.82 8.58
CA ASN A 346 -2.22 -7.88 7.66
C ASN A 346 -3.20 -7.16 6.72
N THR A 347 -4.48 -7.50 6.79
CA THR A 347 -5.54 -6.89 5.97
C THR A 347 -6.86 -6.99 6.72
N ILE A 348 -7.66 -5.93 6.64
CA ILE A 348 -9.04 -5.87 7.14
C ILE A 348 -9.97 -5.43 6.03
N GLN A 349 -11.13 -6.08 5.91
CA GLN A 349 -12.22 -5.69 5.02
C GLN A 349 -13.51 -5.65 5.83
N TYR A 350 -14.24 -4.54 5.77
CA TYR A 350 -15.57 -4.44 6.36
C TYR A 350 -16.60 -4.98 5.37
N VAL A 351 -17.42 -5.95 5.82
CA VAL A 351 -18.38 -6.66 4.95
C VAL A 351 -19.84 -6.38 5.36
N GLY A 352 -20.07 -5.28 6.08
CA GLY A 352 -21.40 -4.83 6.51
C GLY A 352 -21.86 -5.45 7.83
N ASN A 353 -22.88 -4.83 8.44
CA ASN A 353 -23.56 -5.34 9.64
C ASN A 353 -22.62 -5.71 10.80
N GLY A 354 -21.58 -4.91 11.02
CA GLY A 354 -20.60 -5.14 12.10
C GLY A 354 -19.75 -6.40 11.90
N SER A 355 -19.53 -6.82 10.65
CA SER A 355 -18.73 -8.00 10.31
C SER A 355 -17.49 -7.61 9.50
N VAL A 356 -16.38 -8.33 9.72
CA VAL A 356 -15.10 -8.08 9.06
C VAL A 356 -14.45 -9.38 8.57
N LEU A 357 -13.67 -9.27 7.50
CA LEU A 357 -12.70 -10.29 7.09
C LEU A 357 -11.29 -9.83 7.48
N LEU A 358 -10.52 -10.74 8.07
CA LEU A 358 -9.13 -10.54 8.46
C LEU A 358 -8.22 -11.54 7.75
N SER A 359 -7.10 -11.08 7.21
CA SER A 359 -6.07 -11.95 6.65
C SER A 359 -4.97 -12.18 7.67
N SER A 360 -4.80 -13.42 8.13
CA SER A 360 -3.68 -13.83 9.00
C SER A 360 -2.58 -14.46 8.16
N ARG A 361 -1.40 -13.82 8.15
CA ARG A 361 -0.21 -14.34 7.46
C ARG A 361 0.28 -15.63 8.14
N GLU A 362 0.36 -15.59 9.46
CA GLU A 362 1.02 -16.63 10.26
C GLU A 362 0.28 -17.97 10.23
N THR A 363 -1.04 -17.93 10.08
CA THR A 363 -1.88 -19.13 9.95
C THR A 363 -2.27 -19.44 8.51
N SER A 364 -1.87 -18.61 7.54
CA SER A 364 -2.34 -18.63 6.15
C SER A 364 -3.86 -18.75 6.03
N THR A 365 -4.59 -18.14 6.97
CA THR A 365 -6.05 -18.26 7.12
C THR A 365 -6.70 -16.89 6.99
N ILE A 366 -7.84 -16.84 6.29
CA ILE A 366 -8.72 -15.68 6.25
C ILE A 366 -9.89 -15.94 7.21
N ILE A 367 -10.21 -14.98 8.07
CA ILE A 367 -11.13 -15.16 9.20
C ILE A 367 -12.27 -14.17 9.05
N LYS A 368 -13.52 -14.63 9.02
CA LYS A 368 -14.68 -13.75 9.19
C LYS A 368 -15.06 -13.68 10.66
N VAL A 369 -15.19 -12.46 11.16
CA VAL A 369 -15.66 -12.15 12.51
C VAL A 369 -16.95 -11.36 12.41
N ASP A 370 -18.00 -11.83 13.08
CA ASP A 370 -19.29 -11.15 13.19
C ASP A 370 -19.42 -10.49 14.56
N ASN A 371 -20.40 -9.59 14.70
CA ASN A 371 -20.77 -8.91 15.95
C ASN A 371 -19.63 -8.09 16.56
N LEU A 372 -18.84 -7.42 15.72
CA LEU A 372 -17.62 -6.70 16.10
C LEU A 372 -17.81 -5.69 17.25
N TYR A 373 -18.99 -5.11 17.40
CA TYR A 373 -19.24 -4.04 18.39
C TYR A 373 -19.92 -4.51 19.68
N ASP A 374 -20.24 -5.80 19.78
CA ASP A 374 -20.93 -6.39 20.93
C ASP A 374 -20.10 -7.54 21.52
N GLU A 375 -20.34 -8.76 21.05
CA GLU A 375 -19.60 -9.98 21.43
C GLU A 375 -19.04 -10.61 20.15
N PRO A 376 -17.81 -10.22 19.75
CA PRO A 376 -17.19 -10.73 18.54
C PRO A 376 -17.17 -12.27 18.51
N SER A 377 -17.40 -12.85 17.35
CA SER A 377 -17.40 -14.31 17.19
C SER A 377 -16.92 -14.73 15.81
N ILE A 378 -16.24 -15.88 15.73
CA ILE A 378 -15.76 -16.43 14.46
C ILE A 378 -16.95 -16.99 13.69
N ALA A 379 -17.27 -16.40 12.53
CA ALA A 379 -18.31 -16.90 11.65
C ALA A 379 -17.79 -18.09 10.83
N TYR A 380 -16.65 -17.91 10.16
CA TYR A 380 -15.93 -18.97 9.48
C TYR A 380 -14.47 -18.61 9.21
N MET A 381 -13.72 -19.59 8.74
CA MET A 381 -12.33 -19.47 8.31
C MET A 381 -12.12 -20.09 6.93
N ILE A 382 -11.30 -19.45 6.11
CA ILE A 382 -10.79 -19.96 4.83
C ILE A 382 -9.30 -20.24 5.00
N GLY A 383 -8.95 -21.49 5.24
CA GLY A 383 -7.61 -21.95 5.54
C GLY A 383 -7.51 -23.46 5.37
N GLU A 384 -6.33 -24.02 5.59
CA GLU A 384 -6.12 -25.46 5.46
C GLU A 384 -6.70 -26.17 6.68
N LYS A 385 -7.55 -27.19 6.47
CA LYS A 385 -8.24 -27.87 7.59
C LYS A 385 -7.26 -28.57 8.51
N ASP A 386 -6.23 -29.19 7.93
CA ASP A 386 -5.20 -29.92 8.65
C ASP A 386 -4.40 -29.02 9.60
N PHE A 387 -4.28 -27.71 9.31
CA PHE A 387 -3.64 -26.76 10.24
C PHE A 387 -4.43 -26.61 11.55
N TRP A 388 -5.75 -26.70 11.48
CA TRP A 388 -6.65 -26.48 12.61
C TRP A 388 -7.12 -27.78 13.28
N GLU A 389 -6.75 -28.97 12.79
CA GLU A 389 -7.36 -30.26 13.11
C GLU A 389 -7.39 -30.61 14.61
N ASP A 390 -6.34 -30.20 15.34
CA ASP A 390 -6.19 -30.44 16.79
C ASP A 390 -6.84 -29.36 17.67
N THR A 391 -7.60 -28.44 17.06
CA THR A 391 -8.25 -27.32 17.75
C THR A 391 -9.77 -27.38 17.60
N SER A 392 -10.50 -26.71 18.48
CA SER A 392 -11.95 -26.51 18.32
C SER A 392 -12.31 -25.69 17.08
N TYR A 393 -11.37 -24.85 16.60
CA TYR A 393 -11.57 -23.93 15.49
C TYR A 393 -11.69 -24.63 14.12
N VAL A 394 -11.28 -25.91 13.99
CA VAL A 394 -11.47 -26.69 12.76
C VAL A 394 -12.92 -26.71 12.27
N SER A 395 -13.87 -26.61 13.21
CA SER A 395 -15.30 -26.57 12.92
C SER A 395 -15.76 -25.31 12.17
N CYS A 396 -14.97 -24.23 12.26
CA CYS A 396 -15.22 -22.97 11.54
C CYS A 396 -14.61 -22.97 10.13
N VAL A 397 -13.78 -23.95 9.76
CA VAL A 397 -13.08 -23.96 8.47
C VAL A 397 -14.02 -24.41 7.34
N LEU A 398 -14.21 -23.54 6.35
CA LEU A 398 -15.02 -23.81 5.16
C LEU A 398 -14.46 -24.98 4.34
N ASN A 399 -15.32 -25.61 3.54
CA ASN A 399 -14.90 -26.70 2.65
C ASN A 399 -14.31 -26.15 1.34
N LYS A 400 -13.07 -26.53 1.05
CA LYS A 400 -12.43 -26.26 -0.23
C LYS A 400 -13.10 -27.07 -1.35
N LYS A 401 -13.56 -26.40 -2.41
CA LYS A 401 -14.06 -27.02 -3.65
C LYS A 401 -13.00 -26.97 -4.74
N GLY A 402 -12.70 -28.12 -5.31
CA GLY A 402 -11.68 -28.26 -6.35
C GLY A 402 -10.30 -28.65 -5.80
N ASP A 403 -9.41 -29.02 -6.71
CA ASP A 403 -8.05 -29.44 -6.40
C ASP A 403 -7.07 -28.29 -6.68
N PHE A 404 -6.74 -27.54 -5.64
CA PHE A 404 -5.74 -26.47 -5.69
C PHE A 404 -4.99 -26.35 -4.36
N ILE A 405 -3.78 -25.79 -4.45
CA ILE A 405 -2.97 -25.42 -3.28
C ILE A 405 -3.53 -24.10 -2.74
N ILE A 406 -3.92 -24.11 -1.47
CA ILE A 406 -4.47 -22.96 -0.77
C ILE A 406 -3.46 -21.80 -0.69
N GLN A 407 -3.92 -20.60 -0.35
CA GLN A 407 -3.04 -19.48 -0.13
C GLN A 407 -2.04 -19.74 1.00
N GLY A 408 -0.86 -19.13 0.92
CA GLY A 408 0.20 -19.22 1.92
C GLY A 408 0.83 -17.85 2.16
N GLY A 409 0.76 -17.37 3.40
CA GLY A 409 1.26 -16.06 3.84
C GLY A 409 0.66 -14.86 3.08
N GLN A 410 -0.59 -14.98 2.63
CA GLN A 410 -1.28 -14.03 1.77
C GLN A 410 -1.39 -12.60 2.34
N HIS A 411 -1.47 -11.62 1.45
CA HIS A 411 -1.67 -10.21 1.77
C HIS A 411 -2.77 -9.60 0.89
N THR A 412 -3.33 -8.48 1.34
CA THR A 412 -4.25 -7.64 0.57
C THR A 412 -5.46 -8.42 0.06
N ILE A 413 -6.15 -9.12 0.97
CA ILE A 413 -7.46 -9.68 0.65
C ILE A 413 -8.44 -8.53 0.36
N THR A 414 -9.28 -8.67 -0.66
CA THR A 414 -10.31 -7.69 -0.98
C THR A 414 -11.65 -8.37 -1.21
N TYR A 415 -12.66 -7.90 -0.51
CA TYR A 415 -14.04 -8.37 -0.62
C TYR A 415 -14.75 -7.66 -1.77
N GLU A 416 -15.40 -8.43 -2.64
CA GLU A 416 -16.10 -7.91 -3.81
C GLU A 416 -17.47 -8.59 -3.97
N THR A 417 -18.51 -7.77 -4.17
CA THR A 417 -19.86 -8.23 -4.51
C THR A 417 -20.12 -8.03 -5.99
N ASP A 418 -20.90 -8.92 -6.59
CA ASP A 418 -21.32 -8.83 -7.98
C ASP A 418 -22.83 -9.15 -8.06
N GLU A 419 -23.61 -8.35 -8.80
CA GLU A 419 -25.07 -8.50 -8.91
C GLU A 419 -25.50 -9.85 -9.52
N SER A 420 -24.59 -10.55 -10.22
CA SER A 420 -24.83 -11.88 -10.78
C SER A 420 -24.68 -13.01 -9.75
N LEU A 421 -24.07 -12.75 -8.60
CA LEU A 421 -23.92 -13.73 -7.52
C LEU A 421 -25.21 -13.88 -6.73
N ALA A 422 -25.43 -15.08 -6.17
CA ALA A 422 -26.55 -15.31 -5.27
C ALA A 422 -26.29 -14.66 -3.90
N ASP A 423 -27.36 -14.33 -3.16
CA ASP A 423 -27.25 -13.86 -1.77
C ASP A 423 -26.40 -14.84 -0.94
N GLY A 424 -25.41 -14.32 -0.20
CA GLY A 424 -24.45 -15.12 0.57
C GLY A 424 -23.25 -15.63 -0.24
N GLN A 425 -23.13 -15.23 -1.51
CA GLN A 425 -21.93 -15.42 -2.31
C GLN A 425 -21.20 -14.10 -2.55
N TYR A 426 -19.87 -14.17 -2.60
CA TYR A 426 -19.02 -13.02 -2.90
C TYR A 426 -17.67 -13.48 -3.43
N TYR A 427 -16.96 -12.59 -4.12
CA TYR A 427 -15.58 -12.81 -4.53
C TYR A 427 -14.59 -12.29 -3.49
N LEU A 428 -13.48 -13.00 -3.36
CA LEU A 428 -12.38 -12.62 -2.49
C LEU A 428 -11.07 -12.80 -3.25
N TYR A 429 -10.46 -11.70 -3.69
CA TYR A 429 -9.15 -11.75 -4.32
C TYR A 429 -8.03 -11.36 -3.37
N MET A 430 -6.80 -11.75 -3.69
CA MET A 430 -5.63 -11.51 -2.86
C MET A 430 -4.31 -11.64 -3.60
N PHE A 431 -3.26 -11.08 -3.01
CA PHE A 431 -1.89 -11.47 -3.31
C PHE A 431 -1.52 -12.70 -2.47
N ASN A 432 -1.45 -13.87 -3.12
CA ASN A 432 -0.95 -15.09 -2.50
C ASN A 432 0.57 -15.16 -2.63
N ASN A 433 1.26 -14.80 -1.55
CA ASN A 433 2.73 -14.85 -1.46
C ASN A 433 3.28 -16.26 -1.78
N ASN A 434 2.50 -17.30 -1.54
CA ASN A 434 2.81 -18.71 -1.82
C ASN A 434 4.03 -19.18 -1.00
N ILE A 435 4.09 -18.74 0.26
CA ILE A 435 5.08 -19.14 1.26
C ILE A 435 4.42 -20.08 2.29
N GLY A 436 5.17 -21.06 2.79
CA GLY A 436 4.75 -22.03 3.79
C GLY A 436 5.71 -22.01 4.97
N ILE A 437 5.49 -21.07 5.89
CA ILE A 437 6.25 -20.92 7.12
C ILE A 437 5.38 -20.25 8.18
N SER A 438 5.60 -20.62 9.44
CA SER A 438 5.10 -19.93 10.62
C SER A 438 6.19 -19.99 11.68
N GLU A 439 6.69 -18.85 12.13
CA GLU A 439 7.70 -18.77 13.19
C GLU A 439 7.11 -19.15 14.56
N THR A 440 5.81 -18.95 14.75
CA THR A 440 5.10 -19.23 16.00
C THR A 440 4.50 -20.65 16.05
N ARG A 441 4.45 -21.36 14.91
CA ARG A 441 4.15 -22.79 14.76
C ARG A 441 5.25 -23.51 13.96
N PRO A 442 6.49 -23.58 14.48
CA PRO A 442 7.63 -24.12 13.73
C PRO A 442 7.52 -25.62 13.43
N ASP A 443 6.65 -26.35 14.15
CA ASP A 443 6.49 -27.80 14.00
C ASP A 443 5.49 -28.19 12.90
N TYR A 444 4.74 -27.25 12.31
CA TYR A 444 3.77 -27.55 11.26
C TYR A 444 4.45 -27.75 9.90
N ASP A 445 4.19 -28.90 9.25
CA ASP A 445 4.76 -29.22 7.94
C ASP A 445 3.94 -28.62 6.78
N TRP A 446 4.21 -27.36 6.46
CA TRP A 446 3.61 -26.65 5.32
C TRP A 446 3.82 -27.34 3.97
N SER A 447 4.89 -28.14 3.82
CA SER A 447 5.19 -28.81 2.56
C SER A 447 4.20 -29.95 2.26
N SER A 448 3.59 -30.53 3.30
CA SER A 448 2.58 -31.59 3.21
C SER A 448 1.31 -31.12 2.49
N ILE A 449 0.98 -29.83 2.60
CA ILE A 449 -0.19 -29.19 1.97
C ILE A 449 0.18 -28.47 0.65
N GLY A 450 1.41 -28.67 0.17
CA GLY A 450 1.89 -28.17 -1.12
C GLY A 450 2.63 -26.84 -1.08
N LEU A 451 2.68 -26.15 0.07
CA LEU A 451 3.43 -24.91 0.27
C LEU A 451 4.90 -25.22 0.58
N LYS A 452 5.70 -25.42 -0.48
CA LYS A 452 7.08 -25.94 -0.39
C LYS A 452 8.17 -24.87 -0.21
N THR A 453 7.82 -23.59 -0.29
CA THR A 453 8.78 -22.49 -0.19
C THR A 453 8.66 -21.86 1.19
N SER A 454 9.75 -21.87 1.97
CA SER A 454 9.83 -21.24 3.28
C SER A 454 10.71 -19.98 3.31
N SER A 455 11.42 -19.68 2.21
CA SER A 455 12.26 -18.48 2.08
C SER A 455 11.44 -17.29 1.58
N ALA A 456 11.58 -16.14 2.24
CA ALA A 456 10.93 -14.90 1.82
C ALA A 456 11.37 -14.42 0.42
N VAL A 457 12.61 -14.74 0.01
CA VAL A 457 13.23 -14.21 -1.23
C VAL A 457 13.50 -15.29 -2.28
N ASP A 458 13.68 -16.54 -1.86
CA ASP A 458 14.02 -17.68 -2.72
C ASP A 458 12.79 -18.53 -3.05
N GLY A 459 11.89 -17.94 -3.82
CA GLY A 459 10.72 -18.61 -4.37
C GLY A 459 10.60 -18.41 -5.87
N LYS A 460 9.73 -19.22 -6.48
CA LYS A 460 9.58 -19.25 -7.94
C LYS A 460 8.64 -18.16 -8.43
N ASN A 461 7.41 -18.14 -7.89
CA ASN A 461 6.37 -17.16 -8.20
C ASN A 461 5.43 -17.06 -7.01
N SER A 462 4.93 -15.85 -6.76
CA SER A 462 3.71 -15.65 -6.00
C SER A 462 2.53 -15.71 -6.98
N LYS A 463 1.31 -15.51 -6.52
CA LYS A 463 0.12 -15.61 -7.36
C LYS A 463 -0.90 -14.55 -7.01
N TYR A 464 -1.64 -14.10 -8.00
CA TYR A 464 -2.98 -13.57 -7.78
C TYR A 464 -3.94 -14.76 -7.65
N TYR A 465 -4.80 -14.74 -6.63
CA TYR A 465 -5.91 -15.67 -6.43
C TYR A 465 -7.21 -14.90 -6.28
N LYS A 466 -8.27 -15.36 -6.96
CA LYS A 466 -9.66 -14.94 -6.74
C LYS A 466 -10.49 -16.15 -6.34
N TYR A 467 -11.12 -16.06 -5.17
CA TYR A 467 -12.04 -17.08 -4.67
C TYR A 467 -13.48 -16.66 -4.88
N LEU A 468 -14.34 -17.62 -5.20
CA LEU A 468 -15.77 -17.52 -4.95
C LEU A 468 -16.05 -18.16 -3.59
N VAL A 469 -16.60 -17.39 -2.65
CA VAL A 469 -17.02 -17.88 -1.34
C VAL A 469 -18.53 -18.02 -1.34
N ASP A 470 -19.03 -19.14 -0.82
CA ASP A 470 -20.45 -19.42 -0.64
C ASP A 470 -20.70 -19.74 0.83
N GLU A 471 -21.28 -18.77 1.55
CA GLU A 471 -21.59 -18.91 2.98
C GLU A 471 -22.73 -19.90 3.23
N ASN A 472 -23.67 -20.04 2.31
CA ASN A 472 -24.82 -20.94 2.46
C ASN A 472 -24.39 -22.40 2.37
N GLU A 473 -23.46 -22.70 1.47
CA GLU A 473 -22.91 -24.04 1.32
C GLU A 473 -21.69 -24.30 2.22
N GLY A 474 -21.17 -23.25 2.87
CA GLY A 474 -19.97 -23.31 3.70
C GLY A 474 -18.74 -23.75 2.90
N THR A 475 -18.57 -23.18 1.70
CA THR A 475 -17.53 -23.57 0.74
C THR A 475 -16.79 -22.39 0.13
N PHE A 476 -15.61 -22.65 -0.41
CA PHE A 476 -14.88 -21.72 -1.26
C PHE A 476 -14.20 -22.44 -2.44
N GLU A 477 -14.08 -21.75 -3.56
CA GLU A 477 -13.53 -22.26 -4.83
C GLU A 477 -12.55 -21.26 -5.43
N LEU A 478 -11.44 -21.74 -6.00
CA LEU A 478 -10.53 -20.90 -6.80
C LEU A 478 -11.11 -20.73 -8.21
N VAL A 479 -11.59 -19.51 -8.51
CA VAL A 479 -12.23 -19.18 -9.79
C VAL A 479 -11.29 -18.49 -10.76
N ASP A 480 -10.23 -17.84 -10.26
CA ASP A 480 -9.20 -17.26 -11.11
C ASP A 480 -7.83 -17.25 -10.44
N SER A 481 -6.77 -17.42 -11.24
CA SER A 481 -5.39 -17.32 -10.78
C SER A 481 -4.40 -17.16 -11.91
N PHE A 482 -3.39 -16.32 -11.67
CA PHE A 482 -2.18 -16.29 -12.48
C PHE A 482 -0.93 -16.03 -11.63
N LYS A 483 0.23 -16.24 -12.25
CA LYS A 483 1.54 -16.10 -11.58
C LYS A 483 2.05 -14.67 -11.68
N VAL A 484 2.61 -14.20 -10.58
CA VAL A 484 3.30 -12.91 -10.49
C VAL A 484 4.73 -13.14 -9.96
N PRO A 485 5.66 -12.17 -10.11
CA PRO A 485 6.99 -12.27 -9.53
C PRO A 485 6.92 -12.65 -8.04
N TYR A 486 7.88 -13.47 -7.58
CA TYR A 486 7.82 -13.97 -6.21
C TYR A 486 8.12 -12.88 -5.19
N SER A 487 7.24 -12.74 -4.20
CA SER A 487 7.48 -12.00 -2.96
C SER A 487 6.91 -12.80 -1.80
N GLY A 488 7.77 -13.36 -0.95
CA GLY A 488 7.34 -14.19 0.18
C GLY A 488 6.69 -13.41 1.33
N TYR A 489 6.93 -12.10 1.40
CA TYR A 489 6.26 -11.18 2.34
C TYR A 489 5.78 -9.91 1.62
N VAL A 490 5.03 -9.08 2.36
CA VAL A 490 4.42 -7.82 1.92
C VAL A 490 3.61 -8.01 0.62
N SER A 491 3.50 -6.97 -0.21
CA SER A 491 2.88 -6.99 -1.54
C SER A 491 1.37 -6.77 -1.54
N SER A 492 0.86 -6.43 -2.72
CA SER A 492 -0.55 -6.10 -2.93
C SER A 492 -1.05 -6.57 -4.29
N ALA A 493 -2.35 -6.81 -4.35
CA ALA A 493 -3.10 -7.01 -5.58
C ALA A 493 -4.33 -6.08 -5.53
N GLN A 494 -4.73 -5.56 -6.68
CA GLN A 494 -5.90 -4.71 -6.83
C GLN A 494 -6.54 -4.97 -8.19
N ASP A 495 -7.81 -5.36 -8.20
CA ASP A 495 -8.61 -5.35 -9.42
C ASP A 495 -8.94 -3.87 -9.74
N ILE A 496 -8.67 -3.44 -10.97
CA ILE A 496 -8.89 -2.08 -11.47
C ILE A 496 -9.51 -2.17 -12.87
N GLY A 497 -10.80 -1.89 -12.98
CA GLY A 497 -11.54 -2.16 -14.22
C GLY A 497 -11.47 -3.65 -14.58
N ASP A 498 -11.08 -3.96 -15.81
CA ASP A 498 -10.84 -5.34 -16.27
C ASP A 498 -9.38 -5.80 -16.06
N HIS A 499 -8.56 -5.00 -15.37
CA HIS A 499 -7.14 -5.27 -15.13
C HIS A 499 -6.87 -5.69 -13.69
N VAL A 500 -5.69 -6.28 -13.48
CA VAL A 500 -5.14 -6.54 -12.16
C VAL A 500 -3.81 -5.83 -12.01
N LEU A 501 -3.68 -4.97 -11.00
CA LEU A 501 -2.40 -4.44 -10.55
C LEU A 501 -1.83 -5.36 -9.47
N ALA A 502 -0.60 -5.85 -9.66
CA ALA A 502 0.12 -6.59 -8.64
C ALA A 502 1.49 -5.97 -8.35
N ASP A 503 1.73 -5.67 -7.08
CA ASP A 503 3.03 -5.32 -6.53
C ASP A 503 3.74 -6.58 -6.04
N SER A 504 5.04 -6.70 -6.29
CA SER A 504 5.89 -7.76 -5.75
C SER A 504 7.02 -7.09 -4.97
N GLY A 505 6.73 -6.78 -3.71
CA GLY A 505 7.50 -5.84 -2.90
C GLY A 505 8.97 -6.21 -2.71
N LEU A 506 9.27 -7.51 -2.50
CA LEU A 506 10.65 -8.01 -2.37
C LEU A 506 11.40 -8.14 -3.70
N LYS A 507 10.75 -7.79 -4.83
CA LYS A 507 11.40 -7.62 -6.14
C LYS A 507 11.51 -6.15 -6.54
N GLY A 508 10.88 -5.24 -5.81
CA GLY A 508 10.85 -3.82 -6.13
C GLY A 508 10.12 -3.54 -7.45
N THR A 509 9.09 -4.33 -7.77
CA THR A 509 8.36 -4.21 -9.04
C THR A 509 6.87 -4.28 -8.85
N PHE A 510 6.13 -3.46 -9.58
CA PHE A 510 4.68 -3.57 -9.73
C PHE A 510 4.31 -3.67 -11.21
N THR A 511 3.24 -4.38 -11.53
CA THR A 511 2.82 -4.69 -12.90
C THR A 511 1.31 -4.64 -13.03
N GLU A 512 0.82 -3.98 -14.06
CA GLU A 512 -0.59 -4.03 -14.47
C GLU A 512 -0.77 -5.11 -15.54
N TYR A 513 -1.77 -5.96 -15.36
CA TYR A 513 -2.09 -7.09 -16.22
C TYR A 513 -3.47 -6.89 -16.85
N ASP A 514 -3.62 -7.25 -18.12
CA ASP A 514 -4.91 -7.23 -18.81
C ASP A 514 -5.84 -8.37 -18.33
N ALA A 515 -7.08 -8.40 -18.83
CA ALA A 515 -8.07 -9.42 -18.52
C ALA A 515 -7.66 -10.86 -18.92
N ASP A 516 -6.65 -11.03 -19.79
CA ASP A 516 -6.07 -12.32 -20.16
C ASP A 516 -4.84 -12.68 -19.29
N HIS A 517 -4.58 -11.90 -18.23
CA HIS A 517 -3.44 -12.02 -17.33
C HIS A 517 -2.08 -11.80 -18.00
N LYS A 518 -2.04 -11.00 -19.09
CA LYS A 518 -0.80 -10.60 -19.74
C LYS A 518 -0.36 -9.25 -19.21
N ALA A 519 0.92 -9.14 -18.85
CA ALA A 519 1.50 -7.87 -18.42
C ALA A 519 1.33 -6.81 -19.52
N ILE A 520 0.80 -5.64 -19.14
CA ILE A 520 0.70 -4.44 -19.97
C ILE A 520 2.00 -3.63 -19.80
N ALA A 521 2.31 -3.28 -18.55
CA ALA A 521 3.53 -2.58 -18.16
C ALA A 521 4.03 -3.03 -16.78
N THR A 522 5.34 -3.23 -16.67
CA THR A 522 6.03 -3.45 -15.39
C THR A 522 6.89 -2.25 -15.06
N TYR A 523 6.84 -1.80 -13.82
CA TYR A 523 7.65 -0.72 -13.28
C TYR A 523 8.60 -1.28 -12.24
N LYS A 524 9.82 -0.74 -12.21
CA LYS A 524 10.83 -1.10 -11.23
C LYS A 524 11.29 0.13 -10.47
N MET A 525 11.28 0.00 -9.15
CA MET A 525 11.72 1.03 -8.23
C MET A 525 12.95 0.55 -7.45
N ASP A 526 13.85 1.48 -7.14
CA ASP A 526 14.97 1.20 -6.24
C ASP A 526 14.46 1.14 -4.80
N TYR A 527 14.86 0.12 -4.05
CA TYR A 527 14.40 -0.13 -2.68
C TYR A 527 15.54 -0.64 -1.79
N GLU A 528 15.47 -0.37 -0.48
CA GLU A 528 16.47 -0.83 0.51
C GLU A 528 16.00 -2.11 1.24
N GLU A 529 14.79 -2.07 1.81
CA GLU A 529 14.18 -3.20 2.50
C GLU A 529 13.13 -3.88 1.58
N PHE A 530 12.05 -3.17 1.22
CA PHE A 530 11.00 -3.62 0.29
C PHE A 530 10.07 -2.46 -0.12
N ILE A 531 9.27 -2.68 -1.16
CA ILE A 531 8.05 -1.89 -1.39
C ILE A 531 6.90 -2.58 -0.63
N TYR A 532 6.13 -1.84 0.16
CA TYR A 532 5.09 -2.45 1.00
C TYR A 532 3.82 -2.77 0.20
N ARG A 533 3.20 -1.75 -0.38
CA ARG A 533 2.01 -1.84 -1.23
C ARG A 533 2.05 -0.80 -2.34
N VAL A 534 1.44 -1.14 -3.48
CA VAL A 534 1.16 -0.21 -4.57
C VAL A 534 -0.30 -0.37 -4.97
N PHE A 535 -1.03 0.73 -4.91
CA PHE A 535 -2.41 0.80 -5.40
C PHE A 535 -2.55 1.92 -6.41
N LYS A 536 -3.47 1.78 -7.35
CA LYS A 536 -3.81 2.81 -8.32
C LYS A 536 -5.07 3.55 -7.87
N TYR A 537 -4.98 4.87 -7.85
CA TYR A 537 -6.10 5.75 -7.50
C TYR A 537 -6.27 6.79 -8.61
N ASN A 538 -7.50 6.97 -9.08
CA ASN A 538 -7.82 8.02 -10.06
C ASN A 538 -7.98 9.40 -9.39
N PHE A 539 -8.19 9.47 -8.07
CA PHE A 539 -8.43 10.72 -7.31
C PHE A 539 -9.59 11.58 -7.83
N GLU A 540 -10.51 10.97 -8.59
CA GLU A 540 -11.71 11.65 -9.08
C GLU A 540 -12.64 12.03 -7.93
N GLY A 541 -13.18 13.25 -7.98
CA GLY A 541 -14.00 13.78 -6.90
C GLY A 541 -13.21 14.23 -5.66
N TYR A 542 -11.87 14.16 -5.69
CA TYR A 542 -11.02 14.68 -4.61
C TYR A 542 -10.00 15.70 -5.13
N TYR A 543 -9.00 15.27 -5.92
CA TYR A 543 -8.06 16.20 -6.58
C TYR A 543 -8.52 16.56 -7.98
N PHE A 544 -9.06 15.58 -8.71
CA PHE A 544 -9.42 15.72 -10.11
C PHE A 544 -10.93 15.72 -10.31
N GLY A 545 -11.37 16.34 -11.41
CA GLY A 545 -12.75 16.30 -11.85
C GLY A 545 -13.18 14.86 -12.12
N LYS A 546 -14.48 14.58 -12.01
CA LYS A 546 -15.01 13.25 -12.37
C LYS A 546 -14.96 13.08 -13.89
N SER A 547 -14.56 11.91 -14.34
CA SER A 547 -14.67 11.54 -15.75
C SER A 547 -16.15 11.39 -16.12
N GLU A 548 -16.53 11.86 -17.32
CA GLU A 548 -17.90 11.73 -17.86
C GLU A 548 -18.24 10.31 -18.32
#